data_AF-A0A821SQV2-F1
#
_entry.id   AF-A0A821SQV2-F1
#
_cell.length_a   1.000
_cell.length_b   1.000
_cell.length_c   1.000
_cell.angle_alpha   90.00
_cell.angle_beta   90.00
_cell.angle_gamma   90.00
#
_symmetry.space_group_name_H-M   'P 1'
#
loop_
_entity.id
_entity.type
_entity.pdbx_description
1 polymer ?
#
loop_
_entity_poly.entity_id
_entity_poly.type
_entity_poly.pdbx_seq_one_letter_code
_entity_poly.pdbx_strand_id
1 'polypeptide(L)' 'MEGDEKDDILSFWKQHKQSFPLIASIARDILAIPASNT' A
#
# COMPACT_ATOMS: atom_id res chain seq x y z
N MET A 1 3.95 -24.80 4.64
CA MET A 1 4.41 -23.67 3.83
C MET A 1 3.58 -22.49 4.29
N GLU A 2 4.12 -21.69 5.20
CA GLU A 2 3.53 -20.40 5.57
C GLU A 2 3.49 -19.56 4.29
N GLY A 3 2.30 -19.13 3.89
CA GLY A 3 2.06 -18.56 2.58
C GLY A 3 2.77 -17.23 2.42
N ASP A 4 3.60 -17.13 1.39
CA ASP A 4 3.91 -15.90 0.67
C ASP A 4 2.62 -15.30 0.05
N GLU A 5 1.57 -15.07 0.84
CA GLU A 5 0.65 -13.99 0.54
C GLU A 5 1.45 -12.71 0.80
N LYS A 6 2.15 -12.27 -0.24
CA LYS A 6 2.73 -10.93 -0.27
C LYS A 6 1.59 -9.97 0.02
N ASP A 7 1.49 -9.52 1.26
CA ASP A 7 0.61 -8.44 1.67
C ASP A 7 0.96 -7.22 0.83
N ASP A 8 0.29 -7.08 -0.32
CA ASP A 8 0.44 -5.92 -1.18
C ASP A 8 -0.18 -4.74 -0.44
N ILE A 9 0.69 -4.03 0.27
CA ILE A 9 0.32 -2.88 1.10
C ILE A 9 -0.38 -1.79 0.27
N LEU A 10 -0.08 -1.66 -1.03
CA LEU A 10 -0.77 -0.73 -1.91
C LEU A 10 -2.21 -1.19 -2.18
N SER A 11 -2.42 -2.50 -2.34
CA SER A 11 -3.75 -3.10 -2.44
C SER A 11 -4.55 -2.98 -1.15
N PHE A 12 -3.92 -3.15 0.02
CA PHE A 12 -4.56 -2.90 1.31
C PHE A 12 -5.12 -1.48 1.40
N TRP A 13 -4.30 -0.47 1.12
CA TRP A 13 -4.73 0.93 1.16
C TRP A 13 -5.73 1.29 0.06
N LYS A 14 -5.68 0.62 -1.09
CA LYS A 14 -6.69 0.77 -2.15
C LYS A 14 -8.08 0.34 -1.68
N GLN A 15 -8.18 -0.80 -1.00
CA GLN A 15 -9.44 -1.31 -0.46
C GLN A 15 -10.00 -0.42 0.66
N HIS A 16 -9.13 0.17 1.46
CA HIS A 16 -9.51 1.02 2.60
C HIS A 16 -9.75 2.50 2.26
N LYS A 17 -9.66 2.88 0.97
CA LYS A 17 -9.83 4.28 0.53
C LYS A 17 -11.21 4.86 0.85
N GLN A 18 -12.27 4.04 0.87
CA GLN A 18 -13.61 4.52 1.22
C GLN A 18 -13.72 4.86 2.70
N SER A 19 -13.12 4.05 3.58
CA SER A 19 -13.15 4.27 5.04
C SER A 19 -12.18 5.36 5.48
N PHE A 20 -11.02 5.47 4.83
CA PHE A 20 -9.95 6.38 5.21
C PHE A 20 -9.40 7.17 4.00
N PRO A 21 -10.21 8.03 3.36
CA PRO A 21 -9.85 8.64 2.08
C PRO A 21 -8.56 9.47 2.13
N LEU A 22 -8.34 10.23 3.21
CA LEU A 22 -7.15 11.04 3.37
C LEU A 22 -5.89 10.19 3.61
N ILE A 23 -5.94 9.29 4.60
CA ILE A 23 -4.78 8.46 5.00
C ILE A 23 -4.42 7.49 3.88
N ALA A 24 -5.41 6.85 3.23
CA ALA A 24 -5.17 5.95 2.11
C ALA A 24 -4.60 6.66 0.87
N SER A 25 -4.85 7.97 0.71
CA SER A 25 -4.17 8.75 -0.32
C SER A 25 -2.70 8.93 0.04
N ILE A 26 -2.42 9.48 1.22
CA ILE A 26 -1.05 9.77 1.70
C ILE A 26 -0.20 8.49 1.73
N ALA A 27 -0.74 7.40 2.27
CA ALA A 27 -0.02 6.14 2.36
C ALA A 27 0.37 5.60 0.98
N ARG A 28 -0.53 5.67 -0.02
CA ARG A 28 -0.19 5.24 -1.39
C ARG A 28 0.83 6.16 -2.05
N ASP A 29 0.74 7.47 -1.81
CA ASP A 29 1.70 8.43 -2.36
C ASP A 29 3.12 8.18 -1.82
N ILE A 30 3.25 7.84 -0.52
CA ILE A 30 4.55 7.53 0.11
C ILE A 30 5.05 6.14 -0.30
N LEU A 31 4.20 5.12 -0.22
CA LEU A 31 4.61 3.72 -0.45
C LEU A 31 4.84 3.38 -1.92
N ALA A 32 4.34 4.19 -2.86
CA ALA A 32 4.62 4.04 -4.28
C ALA A 32 6.02 4.55 -4.67
N ILE A 33 6.74 5.21 -3.77
CA ILE A 33 8.10 5.69 -4.02
C ILE A 33 9.05 4.48 -4.02
N PRO A 34 9.82 4.25 -5.10
CA PRO A 34 10.84 3.20 -5.11
C PRO A 34 11.84 3.41 -4.00
N ALA A 35 12.16 2.36 -3.23
CA ALA A 35 13.10 2.45 -2.13
C ALA A 35 14.52 2.82 -2.59
N SER A 36 14.87 2.52 -3.84
CA SER A 36 16.15 2.89 -4.45
C SER A 36 16.02 2.92 -5.98
N ASN A 37 16.92 3.67 -6.63
CA ASN A 37 16.96 3.89 -8.08
C ASN A 37 17.94 2.93 -8.80
N THR A 38 18.18 1.75 -8.23
CA THR A 38 19.11 0.74 -8.75
C THR A 38 18.56 0.01 -9.96
#